data_AF-A0AAV3ZYL8-F1
#
_entry.id   AF-A0AAV3ZYL8-F1
#
_cell.length_a   1.000
_cell.length_b   1.000
_cell.length_c   1.000
_cell.angle_alpha   90.00
_cell.angle_beta   90.00
_cell.angle_gamma   90.00
#
_symmetry.space_group_name_H-M   'P 1'
#
loop_
_entity.id
_entity.type
_entity.pdbx_description
1 polymer ?
#
loop_
_entity_poly.entity_id
_entity_poly.type
_entity_poly.pdbx_seq_one_letter_code
_entity_poly.pdbx_strand_id
1 'polypeptide(L)'
;MQLPLVSQHASLCDESQKENILDMYMYMTSAPPKTDMKGLGLQLALDLIHESEKTDLVTGLQTRTQAGRPDFDLLFKRIQENAKGKVTVFFCGSPLLGKTLKVFSHQYGFAFRHEYF
;
A
#
# COMPACT_ATOMS: atom_id res chain seq x y z
N MET A 1 2.60 51.07 -38.20
CA MET A 1 3.67 50.79 -37.22
C MET A 1 2.98 50.16 -36.01
N GLN A 2 2.81 48.84 -36.06
CA GLN A 2 2.01 48.08 -35.10
C GLN A 2 2.94 47.50 -34.03
N LEU A 3 2.66 47.80 -32.76
CA LEU A 3 3.37 47.31 -31.59
C LEU A 3 3.19 45.78 -31.42
N PRO A 4 4.18 45.05 -30.87
CA PRO A 4 4.05 43.61 -30.63
C PRO A 4 3.14 43.33 -29.43
N LEU A 5 2.21 42.38 -29.61
CA LEU A 5 1.47 41.73 -28.53
C LEU A 5 2.46 40.98 -27.62
N VAL A 6 2.63 41.47 -26.39
CA VAL A 6 3.16 40.67 -25.29
C VAL A 6 2.08 39.66 -24.93
N SER A 7 2.29 38.41 -25.35
CA SER A 7 1.49 37.28 -24.87
C SER A 7 1.69 37.17 -23.37
N GLN A 8 0.65 37.52 -22.61
CA GLN A 8 0.50 37.17 -21.21
C GLN A 8 0.32 35.65 -21.11
N HIS A 9 1.43 34.91 -21.09
CA HIS A 9 1.43 33.60 -20.46
C HIS A 9 1.50 33.82 -18.95
N ALA A 10 0.31 33.86 -18.34
CA ALA A 10 0.14 33.79 -16.90
C ALA A 10 0.91 32.57 -16.36
N SER A 11 1.88 32.85 -15.51
CA SER A 11 2.60 31.89 -14.71
C SER A 11 1.72 31.33 -13.59
N LEU A 12 1.93 30.04 -13.30
CA LEU A 12 1.70 29.36 -12.00
C LEU A 12 0.25 28.93 -11.68
N CYS A 13 -0.08 27.70 -12.08
CA CYS A 13 -0.56 26.73 -11.09
C CYS A 13 0.48 25.61 -11.05
N ASP A 14 1.39 25.70 -10.09
CA ASP A 14 2.02 24.51 -9.54
C ASP A 14 0.88 23.66 -8.99
N GLU A 15 0.43 22.68 -9.78
CA GLU A 15 -0.46 21.63 -9.30
C GLU A 15 0.35 20.88 -8.24
N SER A 16 0.24 21.36 -7.00
CA SER A 16 0.80 20.81 -5.77
C SER A 16 1.02 19.31 -5.97
N GLN A 17 2.27 18.89 -6.17
CA GLN A 17 2.61 17.47 -6.16
C GLN A 17 2.26 16.98 -4.76
N LYS A 18 1.05 16.47 -4.57
CA LYS A 18 0.65 15.81 -3.32
C LYS A 18 1.59 14.64 -3.18
N GLU A 19 2.57 14.77 -2.30
CA GLU A 19 3.41 13.65 -1.95
C GLU A 19 2.50 12.55 -1.39
N ASN A 20 2.49 11.38 -2.02
CA ASN A 20 1.75 10.22 -1.53
C ASN A 20 2.42 9.76 -0.24
N ILE A 21 1.95 10.28 0.90
CA ILE A 21 2.51 10.00 2.23
C ILE A 21 2.00 8.68 2.81
N LEU A 22 0.93 8.11 2.27
CA LEU A 22 0.23 6.97 2.83
C LEU A 22 -0.14 5.95 1.75
N ASP A 23 0.48 4.78 1.82
CA ASP A 23 0.10 3.60 1.08
C ASP A 23 -0.50 2.57 2.04
N MET A 24 -1.73 2.14 1.75
CA MET A 24 -2.42 1.13 2.56
C MET A 24 -2.36 -0.24 1.87
N TYR A 25 -2.29 -1.30 2.66
CA TYR A 25 -2.32 -2.69 2.18
C TYR A 25 -3.23 -3.52 3.08
N MET A 26 -4.28 -4.12 2.53
CA MET A 26 -5.28 -4.89 3.29
C MET A 26 -5.25 -6.36 2.89
N TYR A 27 -5.31 -7.25 3.89
CA TYR A 27 -5.18 -8.70 3.71
C TYR A 27 -6.30 -9.45 4.43
N MET A 28 -7.06 -10.24 3.68
CA MET A 28 -8.10 -11.13 4.21
C MET A 28 -7.51 -12.52 4.48
N THR A 29 -6.98 -12.71 5.69
CA THR A 29 -6.19 -13.92 6.04
C THR A 29 -7.01 -15.21 6.19
N SER A 30 -8.32 -15.10 6.40
CA SER A 30 -9.24 -16.25 6.43
C SER A 30 -9.70 -16.70 5.04
N ALA A 31 -9.30 -16.01 3.97
CA ALA A 31 -9.68 -16.37 2.61
C ALA A 31 -9.11 -17.75 2.23
N PRO A 32 -9.86 -18.57 1.47
CA PRO A 32 -9.35 -19.85 0.98
C PRO A 32 -8.06 -19.64 0.16
N PRO A 33 -7.11 -20.58 0.22
CA PRO A 33 -5.87 -20.47 -0.54
C PRO A 33 -6.18 -20.41 -2.03
N LYS A 34 -5.36 -19.66 -2.78
CA LYS A 34 -5.48 -19.51 -4.24
C LYS A 34 -5.25 -20.82 -5.02
N THR A 35 -4.99 -21.92 -4.33
CA THR A 35 -4.88 -23.26 -4.89
C THR A 35 -6.24 -23.97 -5.01
N ASP A 36 -7.26 -23.52 -4.27
CA ASP A 36 -8.63 -24.02 -4.35
C ASP A 36 -9.45 -23.15 -5.32
N MET A 37 -10.38 -23.77 -6.05
CA MET A 37 -11.29 -23.07 -6.98
C MET A 37 -12.08 -21.97 -6.27
N LYS A 38 -12.42 -22.16 -4.99
CA LYS A 38 -13.09 -21.13 -4.18
C LYS A 38 -12.20 -19.93 -3.90
N GLY A 39 -10.92 -20.15 -3.62
CA GLY A 39 -9.94 -19.08 -3.38
C GLY A 39 -9.63 -18.30 -4.65
N LEU A 40 -9.52 -19.00 -5.80
CA LEU A 40 -9.39 -18.36 -7.11
C LEU A 40 -10.63 -17.53 -7.47
N GLY A 41 -11.84 -18.09 -7.27
CA GLY A 41 -13.09 -17.38 -7.52
C GLY A 41 -13.23 -16.13 -6.67
N LEU A 42 -12.89 -16.20 -5.37
CA LEU A 42 -12.91 -15.05 -4.48
C LEU A 42 -11.92 -13.96 -4.92
N GLN A 43 -10.68 -14.34 -5.28
CA GLN A 43 -9.71 -13.36 -5.74
C GLN A 43 -10.16 -12.68 -7.04
N LEU A 44 -10.71 -13.44 -8.00
CA LEU A 44 -11.24 -12.89 -9.23
C LEU A 44 -12.43 -11.95 -8.98
N ALA A 45 -13.34 -12.31 -8.06
CA ALA A 45 -14.46 -11.45 -7.70
C ALA A 45 -13.98 -10.12 -7.10
N LEU A 46 -13.00 -10.15 -6.18
CA LEU A 46 -12.40 -8.94 -5.61
C LEU A 46 -11.73 -8.08 -6.70
N ASP A 47 -11.14 -8.71 -7.71
CA ASP A 47 -10.42 -8.01 -8.79
C ASP A 47 -11.39 -7.33 -9.75
N LEU A 48 -12.45 -8.03 -10.17
CA LEU A 48 -13.49 -7.47 -11.03
C LEU A 48 -14.22 -6.30 -10.35
N ILE A 49 -14.51 -6.44 -9.05
CA ILE A 49 -15.16 -5.39 -8.26
C ILE A 49 -14.27 -4.14 -8.17
N HIS A 50 -12.97 -4.32 -7.94
CA HIS A 50 -12.05 -3.20 -7.84
C HIS A 50 -11.87 -2.48 -9.20
N GLU A 51 -11.85 -3.24 -10.30
CA GLU A 51 -11.73 -2.69 -11.65
C GLU A 51 -12.97 -1.88 -12.06
N SER A 52 -14.18 -2.31 -11.66
CA SER A 52 -15.42 -1.60 -12.00
C SER A 52 -15.63 -0.33 -11.18
N GLU A 53 -15.34 -0.35 -9.87
CA GLU A 53 -15.69 0.73 -8.94
C GLU A 53 -14.52 1.66 -8.60
N LYS A 54 -13.29 1.32 -9.01
CA LYS A 54 -12.01 1.99 -8.62
C LYS A 54 -11.81 2.16 -7.10
N THR A 55 -12.64 1.47 -6.33
CA THR A 55 -12.73 1.48 -4.88
C THR A 55 -13.02 0.06 -4.44
N ASP A 56 -12.40 -0.36 -3.36
CA ASP A 56 -12.60 -1.63 -2.73
C ASP A 56 -13.95 -1.62 -1.99
N LEU A 57 -14.91 -2.43 -2.42
CA LEU A 57 -16.26 -2.47 -1.82
C LEU A 57 -16.30 -3.09 -0.42
N VAL A 58 -15.23 -3.79 0.02
CA VAL A 58 -15.16 -4.37 1.37
C VAL A 58 -14.86 -3.27 2.40
N THR A 59 -14.08 -2.27 2.01
CA THR A 59 -13.55 -1.24 2.93
C THR A 59 -13.94 0.19 2.56
N GLY A 60 -14.46 0.40 1.35
CA GLY A 60 -14.76 1.72 0.79
C GLY A 60 -13.52 2.54 0.40
N LEU A 61 -12.32 1.95 0.43
CA LEU A 61 -11.05 2.63 0.16
C LEU A 61 -10.59 2.40 -1.28
N GLN A 62 -9.76 3.28 -1.84
CA GLN A 62 -9.14 3.05 -3.15
C GLN A 62 -8.16 1.88 -3.16
N THR A 63 -7.75 1.39 -1.98
CA THR A 63 -6.80 0.29 -1.84
C THR A 63 -7.49 -1.06 -1.97
N ARG A 64 -6.95 -1.94 -2.84
CA ARG A 64 -7.40 -3.31 -3.02
C ARG A 64 -7.11 -4.23 -1.82
N THR A 65 -8.10 -5.00 -1.40
CA THR A 65 -7.98 -6.11 -0.45
C THR A 65 -7.40 -7.34 -1.14
N GLN A 66 -6.36 -7.93 -0.53
CA GLN A 66 -5.71 -9.14 -1.02
C GLN A 66 -6.20 -10.36 -0.25
N ALA A 67 -6.55 -11.44 -0.94
CA ALA A 67 -6.90 -12.70 -0.30
C ALA A 67 -5.63 -13.42 0.20
N GLY A 68 -5.67 -13.90 1.45
CA GLY A 68 -4.61 -14.69 2.08
C GLY A 68 -3.72 -13.88 3.01
N ARG A 69 -2.62 -14.51 3.45
CA ARG A 69 -1.59 -13.88 4.29
C ARG A 69 -0.60 -13.08 3.42
N PRO A 70 -0.04 -11.98 3.94
CA PRO A 70 0.98 -11.22 3.24
C PRO A 70 2.26 -12.03 3.04
N ASP A 71 2.92 -11.80 1.91
CA ASP A 71 4.32 -12.16 1.69
C ASP A 71 5.20 -11.05 2.26
N PHE A 72 5.76 -11.29 3.45
CA PHE A 72 6.57 -10.28 4.14
C PHE A 72 7.92 -10.05 3.48
N ASP A 73 8.51 -11.04 2.81
CA ASP A 73 9.76 -10.84 2.06
C ASP A 73 9.53 -9.85 0.92
N LEU A 74 8.47 -10.06 0.14
CA LEU A 74 8.11 -9.16 -0.96
C LEU A 74 7.77 -7.75 -0.44
N LEU A 75 6.99 -7.67 0.64
CA LEU A 75 6.57 -6.39 1.22
C LEU A 75 7.77 -5.60 1.77
N PHE A 76 8.63 -6.24 2.56
CA PHE A 76 9.80 -5.56 3.15
C PHE A 76 10.82 -5.17 2.10
N LYS A 77 11.03 -6.01 1.07
CA LYS A 77 11.87 -5.66 -0.08
C LYS A 77 11.37 -4.41 -0.79
N ARG A 78 10.06 -4.34 -1.08
CA ARG A 78 9.45 -3.13 -1.68
C ARG A 78 9.66 -1.90 -0.79
N ILE A 79 9.48 -2.02 0.52
CA ILE A 79 9.71 -0.91 1.46
C ILE A 79 11.16 -0.45 1.40
N GLN A 80 12.12 -1.37 1.36
CA GLN A 80 13.54 -1.05 1.28
C GLN A 80 13.91 -0.33 -0.03
N GLU A 81 13.37 -0.80 -1.17
CA GLU A 81 13.60 -0.21 -2.50
C GLU A 81 13.05 1.23 -2.61
N ASN A 82 11.99 1.55 -1.87
CA ASN A 82 11.35 2.86 -1.90
C ASN A 82 11.73 3.76 -0.70
N ALA A 83 12.63 3.31 0.17
CA ALA A 83 12.97 4.02 1.40
C ALA A 83 13.72 5.33 1.09
N LYS A 84 13.17 6.46 1.58
CA LYS A 84 13.82 7.78 1.52
C LYS A 84 14.72 8.06 2.74
N GLY A 85 14.95 7.07 3.60
CA GLY A 85 15.69 7.22 4.86
C GLY A 85 15.57 5.99 5.76
N LYS A 86 15.81 6.17 7.07
CA LYS A 86 15.67 5.09 8.06
C LYS A 86 14.21 4.64 8.16
N VAL A 87 13.98 3.34 8.07
CA VAL A 87 12.64 2.74 8.16
C VAL A 87 12.39 2.24 9.58
N THR A 88 11.20 2.51 10.12
CA THR A 88 10.71 1.98 11.39
C THR A 88 9.36 1.30 11.19
N VAL A 89 9.25 0.07 11.67
CA VAL A 89 8.01 -0.72 11.67
C VAL A 89 7.36 -0.60 13.05
N PHE A 90 6.14 -0.09 13.08
CA PHE A 90 5.29 -0.07 14.26
C PHE A 90 4.24 -1.17 14.12
N PHE A 91 4.04 -1.96 15.16
CA PHE A 91 3.11 -3.09 15.13
C PHE A 91 2.24 -3.14 16.39
N CYS A 92 0.94 -3.34 16.19
CA CYS A 92 -0.04 -3.65 17.23
C CYS A 92 -0.86 -4.86 16.74
N GLY A 93 -0.93 -5.93 17.54
CA GLY A 93 -1.71 -7.12 17.19
C GLY A 93 -1.22 -8.39 17.87
N SER A 94 -1.48 -9.55 17.24
CA SER A 94 -1.14 -10.85 17.84
C SER A 94 0.37 -10.99 18.11
N PRO A 95 0.80 -11.50 19.28
CA PRO A 95 2.22 -11.65 19.60
C PRO A 95 2.99 -12.53 18.62
N LEU A 96 2.32 -13.53 18.02
CA LEU A 96 2.93 -14.42 17.03
C LEU A 96 3.36 -13.63 15.78
N LEU A 97 2.45 -12.81 15.24
CA LEU A 97 2.76 -11.98 14.09
C LEU A 97 3.82 -10.93 14.42
N GLY A 98 3.77 -10.34 15.62
CA GLY A 98 4.78 -9.39 16.07
C GLY A 98 6.19 -9.98 16.10
N LYS A 99 6.34 -11.24 16.53
CA LYS A 99 7.63 -11.96 16.47
C LYS A 99 8.11 -12.13 15.04
N THR A 100 7.22 -12.53 14.13
CA THR A 100 7.54 -12.66 12.70
C THR A 100 8.03 -11.32 12.12
N LEU A 101 7.27 -10.25 12.33
CA LEU A 101 7.63 -8.92 11.83
C LEU A 101 8.94 -8.41 12.42
N LYS A 102 9.22 -8.68 13.70
CA LYS A 102 10.50 -8.33 14.32
C LYS A 102 11.69 -9.02 13.64
N VAL A 103 11.55 -10.28 13.24
CA VAL A 103 12.61 -11.01 12.50
C VAL A 103 12.83 -10.38 11.13
N PHE A 104 11.77 -10.12 10.37
CA PHE A 104 11.88 -9.43 9.07
C PHE A 104 12.50 -8.03 9.23
N SER A 105 12.06 -7.23 10.21
CA SER A 105 12.66 -5.93 10.47
C SER A 105 14.16 -6.03 10.72
N HIS A 106 14.61 -7.01 11.51
CA HIS A 106 16.04 -7.23 11.74
C HIS A 106 16.78 -7.62 10.45
N GLN A 107 16.23 -8.50 9.63
CA GLN A 107 16.84 -8.94 8.36
C GLN A 107 17.04 -7.77 7.38
N TYR A 108 16.08 -6.83 7.32
CA TYR A 108 16.13 -5.68 6.42
C TYR A 108 16.76 -4.43 7.04
N GLY A 109 17.24 -4.50 8.29
CA GLY A 109 17.86 -3.37 9.00
C GLY A 109 16.88 -2.28 9.43
N PHE A 110 15.59 -2.61 9.57
CA PHE A 110 14.55 -1.69 10.02
C PHE A 110 14.45 -1.68 11.54
N ALA A 111 14.16 -0.52 12.13
CA ALA A 111 13.78 -0.46 13.55
C ALA A 111 12.40 -1.10 13.73
N PHE A 112 12.16 -1.77 14.86
CA PHE A 112 10.88 -2.40 15.18
C PHE A 112 10.38 -1.92 16.55
N ARG A 113 9.11 -1.53 16.62
CA ARG A 113 8.42 -1.11 17.84
C ARG A 113 7.11 -1.87 17.98
N HIS A 114 6.93 -2.53 19.11
CA HIS A 114 5.65 -3.12 19.47
C HIS A 114 4.89 -2.09 20.30
N GLU A 115 3.73 -1.69 19.79
CA GLU A 115 2.90 -0.63 20.33
C GLU A 115 1.60 -1.23 20.88
N TYR A 116 1.08 -0.62 21.94
CA TYR A 116 -0.24 -0.92 22.51
C TYR A 116 -1.04 0.38 22.44
N PHE A 117 -2.01 0.44 21.53
CA PHE A 117 -2.89 1.58 21.31
C PHE A 117 -4.23 1.38 22.00
#